data_AF-A0A4S4F5B6-F1
#
_entry.id   AF-A0A4S4F5B6-F1
#
_cell.length_a   1.000
_cell.length_b   1.000
_cell.length_c   1.000
_cell.angle_alpha   90.00
_cell.angle_beta   90.00
_cell.angle_gamma   90.00
#
_symmetry.space_group_name_H-M   'P 1'
#
loop_
_entity.id
_entity.type
_entity.pdbx_description
1 polymer ?
#
loop_
_entity_poly.entity_id
_entity_poly.type
_entity_poly.pdbx_seq_one_letter_code
_entity_poly.pdbx_strand_id
1 'polypeptide(L)'
;MTNLWLIGITCTFMVADIVSGFLKAWKAHDIKSSALRDGLFHKAAFLATIGLAQLTELAAARIPEIQLELPITSAICAYIILTELVSVLENLKSINPDIGGIANRFPAHPADEPEDHDKE
;
A
#
# COMPACT_ATOMS: atom_id res chain seq x y z
N MET A 1 1.47 16.96 -16.65
CA MET A 1 1.86 17.94 -15.63
C MET A 1 2.10 17.17 -14.34
N THR A 2 3.23 17.38 -13.68
CA THR A 2 3.87 16.42 -12.77
C THR A 2 3.01 16.08 -11.55
N ASN A 3 2.61 14.80 -11.43
CA ASN A 3 1.85 14.22 -10.32
C ASN A 3 2.65 14.14 -9.01
N LEU A 4 3.65 15.00 -8.80
CA LEU A 4 4.64 14.90 -7.73
C LEU A 4 3.99 15.06 -6.34
N TRP A 5 3.03 15.98 -6.22
CA TRP A 5 2.26 16.17 -4.99
C TRP A 5 1.45 14.92 -4.64
N LEU A 6 0.84 14.29 -5.64
CA LEU A 6 0.05 13.06 -5.48
C LEU A 6 0.95 11.88 -5.09
N ILE A 7 2.09 11.72 -5.74
CA ILE A 7 3.11 10.73 -5.37
C ILE A 7 3.57 10.94 -3.93
N GLY A 8 3.77 12.20 -3.50
CA GLY A 8 4.12 12.53 -2.12
C GLY A 8 3.05 12.09 -1.11
N ILE A 9 1.77 12.28 -1.44
CA ILE A 9 0.65 11.78 -0.62
C ILE A 9 0.67 10.25 -0.57
N THR A 10 0.80 9.58 -1.72
CA THR A 10 0.87 8.11 -1.79
C THR A 10 2.01 7.55 -0.94
N CYS A 11 3.20 8.17 -1.00
CA CYS A 11 4.33 7.80 -0.15
C CYS A 11 4.04 8.00 1.34
N THR A 12 3.31 9.07 1.70
CA THR A 12 2.93 9.32 3.08
C THR A 12 2.00 8.23 3.61
N PHE A 13 1.04 7.76 2.80
CA PHE A 13 0.19 6.62 3.15
C PHE A 13 0.99 5.32 3.33
N MET A 14 1.93 5.02 2.43
CA MET A 14 2.84 3.88 2.58
C MET A 14 3.66 3.93 3.87
N VAL A 15 4.18 5.11 4.24
CA VAL A 15 4.92 5.31 5.49
C VAL A 15 4.00 5.12 6.70
N ALA A 16 2.78 5.67 6.65
CA ALA A 16 1.81 5.50 7.73
C ALA A 16 1.47 4.02 7.95
N ASP A 17 1.35 3.23 6.88
CA ASP A 17 1.11 1.80 7.00
C ASP A 17 2.30 1.06 7.63
N ILE A 18 3.54 1.32 7.17
CA ILE A 18 4.75 0.74 7.77
C ILE A 18 4.80 1.02 9.28
N VAL A 19 4.56 2.28 9.67
CA VAL A 19 4.56 2.68 11.08
C VAL A 19 3.45 1.98 11.85
N SER A 20 2.22 1.94 11.31
CA SER A 20 1.09 1.28 11.96
C SER A 20 1.28 -0.24 12.11
N GLY A 21 1.83 -0.91 11.09
CA GLY A 21 2.15 -2.34 11.11
C GLY A 21 3.26 -2.66 12.12
N PHE A 22 4.28 -1.79 12.21
CA PHE A 22 5.31 -1.90 13.23
C PHE A 22 4.73 -1.75 14.65
N LEU A 23 3.86 -0.77 14.87
CA LEU A 23 3.19 -0.57 16.17
C LEU A 23 2.29 -1.77 16.54
N LYS A 24 1.57 -2.35 15.57
CA LYS A 24 0.79 -3.59 15.74
C LYS A 24 1.69 -4.73 16.22
N ALA A 25 2.77 -5.01 15.50
CA ALA A 25 3.71 -6.09 15.84
C ALA A 25 4.41 -5.85 17.19
N TRP A 26 4.76 -4.60 17.50
CA TRP A 26 5.40 -4.24 18.76
C TRP A 26 4.46 -4.44 19.95
N LYS A 27 3.20 -3.99 19.84
CA LYS A 27 2.17 -4.22 20.86
C LYS A 27 1.92 -5.73 21.09
N ALA A 28 1.97 -6.52 20.03
CA ALA A 28 1.80 -7.97 20.09
C ALA A 28 3.05 -8.73 20.60
N HIS A 29 4.17 -8.03 20.86
CA HIS A 29 5.48 -8.63 21.16
C HIS A 29 5.96 -9.66 20.11
N ASP A 30 5.46 -9.60 18.88
CA ASP A 30 5.77 -10.53 17.78
C ASP A 30 6.43 -9.79 16.60
N ILE A 31 7.53 -9.10 16.88
CA ILE A 31 8.31 -8.42 15.83
C ILE A 31 9.11 -9.47 15.06
N LYS A 32 8.55 -9.96 13.96
CA LYS A 32 9.24 -10.82 13.01
C LYS A 32 9.89 -9.99 11.92
N SER A 33 11.22 -10.04 11.85
CA SER A 33 11.98 -9.32 10.82
C SER A 33 11.64 -9.78 9.39
N SER A 34 11.23 -11.04 9.20
CA SER A 34 10.75 -11.53 7.90
C SER A 34 9.47 -10.79 7.47
N ALA A 35 8.46 -10.73 8.34
CA ALA A 35 7.20 -10.05 8.05
C ALA A 35 7.39 -8.56 7.73
N LEU A 36 8.24 -7.85 8.49
CA LEU A 36 8.55 -6.44 8.20
C LEU A 36 9.27 -6.27 6.86
N ARG A 37 10.15 -7.19 6.51
CA ARG A 37 10.87 -7.17 5.22
C ARG A 37 9.93 -7.45 4.06
N ASP A 38 9.03 -8.43 4.20
CA ASP A 38 8.07 -8.79 3.16
C ASP A 38 7.09 -7.64 2.90
N GLY A 39 6.60 -6.98 3.97
CA GLY A 39 5.80 -5.76 3.87
C GLY A 39 6.53 -4.61 3.18
N LEU A 40 7.84 -4.45 3.44
CA LEU A 40 8.65 -3.42 2.78
C LEU A 40 8.87 -3.73 1.29
N PHE A 41 9.11 -4.99 0.90
CA PHE A 41 9.23 -5.39 -0.50
C PHE A 41 7.93 -5.17 -1.27
N HIS A 42 6.78 -5.43 -0.65
CA HIS A 42 5.49 -5.14 -1.25
C HIS A 42 5.33 -3.64 -1.57
N LYS A 43 5.72 -2.77 -0.64
CA LYS A 43 5.69 -1.31 -0.85
C LYS A 43 6.73 -0.83 -1.86
N ALA A 44 7.90 -1.49 -1.92
CA ALA A 44 8.89 -1.23 -2.97
C ALA A 44 8.33 -1.55 -4.37
N ALA A 45 7.50 -2.59 -4.51
CA ALA A 45 6.81 -2.90 -5.76
C ALA A 45 5.78 -1.83 -6.14
N PHE A 46 5.09 -1.21 -5.17
CA PHE A 46 4.23 -0.05 -5.43
C PHE A 46 5.02 1.16 -5.95
N LEU A 47 6.17 1.46 -5.35
CA LEU A 47 7.07 2.51 -5.86
C LEU A 47 7.55 2.23 -7.29
N ALA A 48 7.92 0.98 -7.58
CA ALA A 48 8.30 0.58 -8.93
C ALA A 48 7.13 0.74 -9.93
N THR A 49 5.91 0.40 -9.52
CA THR A 49 4.70 0.56 -10.34
C THR A 49 4.41 2.03 -10.65
N ILE A 50 4.55 2.94 -9.67
CA ILE A 50 4.45 4.39 -9.89
C ILE A 50 5.51 4.86 -10.90
N GLY A 51 6.75 4.38 -10.76
CA GLY A 51 7.84 4.68 -11.68
C GLY A 51 7.54 4.22 -13.12
N LEU A 52 7.02 2.99 -13.28
CA LEU A 52 6.59 2.47 -14.58
C LEU A 52 5.46 3.31 -15.18
N ALA A 53 4.45 3.69 -14.39
CA ALA A 53 3.36 4.55 -14.86
C ALA A 53 3.89 5.89 -15.41
N GLN A 54 4.83 6.51 -14.70
CA GLN A 54 5.46 7.77 -15.13
C GLN A 54 6.28 7.59 -16.42
N LEU A 55 7.00 6.47 -16.56
CA LEU A 55 7.73 6.15 -17.79
C LEU A 55 6.79 5.92 -18.97
N THR A 56 5.64 5.27 -18.74
CA THR A 56 4.61 5.06 -19.77
C THR A 56 3.99 6.38 -20.22
N GLU A 57 3.59 7.26 -19.30
CA GLU A 57 3.08 8.58 -19.65
C GLU A 57 4.13 9.42 -20.40
N LEU A 58 5.40 9.33 -20.00
CA LEU A 58 6.50 10.02 -20.68
C LEU A 58 6.71 9.47 -22.09
N ALA A 59 6.67 8.16 -22.28
CA ALA A 59 6.81 7.52 -23.59
C ALA A 59 5.65 7.92 -24.51
N ALA A 60 4.41 7.86 -24.01
CA ALA A 60 3.22 8.29 -24.75
C ALA A 60 3.31 9.76 -25.17
N ALA A 61 3.79 10.65 -24.29
CA ALA A 61 3.98 12.06 -24.61
C ALA A 61 5.05 12.33 -25.68
N ARG A 62 5.90 11.36 -26.02
CA ARG A 62 6.97 11.48 -27.03
C ARG A 62 6.69 10.72 -28.32
N ILE A 63 5.71 9.83 -28.34
CA ILE A 63 5.33 9.02 -29.50
C ILE A 63 3.99 9.57 -30.03
N PRO A 64 3.98 10.29 -31.17
CA PRO A 64 2.78 10.96 -31.70
C PRO A 64 1.59 10.03 -31.98
N GLU A 65 1.86 8.76 -32.27
CA GLU A 65 0.85 7.75 -32.55
C GLU A 65 0.12 7.25 -31.28
N ILE A 66 0.67 7.52 -30.08
CA ILE A 66 0.11 7.10 -28.81
C ILE A 66 -0.64 8.27 -28.18
N GLN A 67 -1.95 8.30 -28.38
CA GLN A 67 -2.85 9.25 -27.73
C GLN A 67 -3.36 8.66 -26.42
N LEU A 68 -2.59 8.87 -25.35
CA LEU A 68 -2.96 8.43 -24.01
C LEU A 68 -3.67 9.57 -23.28
N GLU A 69 -5.00 9.55 -23.24
CA GLU A 69 -5.82 10.55 -22.54
C GLU A 69 -6.01 10.24 -21.04
N LEU A 70 -5.71 9.01 -20.63
CA LEU A 70 -5.88 8.55 -19.26
C LEU A 70 -4.64 8.89 -18.40
N PRO A 71 -4.80 9.57 -17.24
CA PRO A 71 -3.71 9.82 -16.31
C PRO A 71 -3.39 8.55 -15.50
N ILE A 72 -2.58 7.66 -16.08
CA ILE A 72 -2.18 6.37 -15.50
C ILE A 72 -1.57 6.56 -14.11
N THR A 73 -0.64 7.50 -13.94
CA THR A 73 0.01 7.71 -12.65
C THR A 73 -1.00 8.10 -11.57
N SER A 74 -1.99 8.93 -11.91
CA SER A 74 -3.05 9.30 -10.97
C SER A 74 -3.93 8.12 -10.58
N ALA A 75 -4.29 7.28 -11.55
CA ALA A 75 -5.06 6.06 -11.31
C ALA A 75 -4.32 5.07 -10.40
N ILE A 76 -3.04 4.83 -10.67
CA ILE A 76 -2.18 3.96 -9.85
C ILE A 76 -2.01 4.52 -8.44
N CYS A 77 -1.76 5.84 -8.29
CA CYS A 77 -1.66 6.46 -6.97
C CYS A 77 -2.96 6.36 -6.18
N ALA A 78 -4.11 6.59 -6.81
CA ALA A 78 -5.41 6.45 -6.15
C ALA A 78 -5.64 5.02 -5.66
N TYR A 79 -5.31 4.01 -6.49
CA TYR A 79 -5.37 2.61 -6.09
C TYR A 79 -4.48 2.32 -4.87
N ILE A 80 -3.21 2.74 -4.90
CA ILE A 80 -2.27 2.51 -3.79
C ILE A 80 -2.76 3.21 -2.52
N ILE A 81 -3.23 4.47 -2.59
CA ILE A 81 -3.76 5.20 -1.43
C ILE A 81 -4.92 4.44 -0.78
N LEU A 82 -5.84 3.90 -1.58
CA LEU A 82 -6.97 3.13 -1.05
C LEU A 82 -6.50 1.83 -0.38
N THR A 83 -5.57 1.11 -1.00
CA THR A 83 -4.99 -0.12 -0.42
C THR A 83 -4.28 0.18 0.91
N GLU A 84 -3.43 1.20 0.94
CA GLU A 84 -2.69 1.60 2.14
C GLU A 84 -3.62 2.13 3.25
N LEU A 85 -4.69 2.84 2.89
CA LEU A 85 -5.72 3.25 3.84
C LEU A 85 -6.37 2.05 4.53
N VAL A 86 -6.73 1.00 3.77
CA VAL A 86 -7.30 -0.22 4.34
C VAL A 86 -6.31 -0.89 5.29
N SER A 87 -5.05 -1.05 4.89
CA SER A 87 -4.00 -1.65 5.73
C SER A 87 -3.77 -0.87 7.03
N VAL A 88 -3.72 0.47 6.98
CA VAL A 88 -3.62 1.32 8.18
C VAL A 88 -4.80 1.10 9.12
N LEU A 89 -6.02 1.02 8.59
CA LEU A 89 -7.22 0.80 9.40
C LEU A 89 -7.20 -0.57 10.09
N GLU A 90 -6.73 -1.63 9.40
CA GLU A 90 -6.56 -2.97 9.99
C GLU A 90 -5.51 -2.98 11.11
N ASN A 91 -4.39 -2.29 10.91
CA ASN A 91 -3.35 -2.13 11.92
C ASN A 91 -3.86 -1.35 13.14
N LEU A 92 -4.57 -0.23 12.93
CA LEU A 92 -5.16 0.59 13.99
C LEU A 92 -6.23 -0.18 14.78
N LYS A 93 -7.08 -0.98 14.13
CA LYS A 93 -8.05 -1.86 14.81
C LYS A 93 -7.35 -2.85 15.75
N SER A 94 -6.23 -3.42 15.31
CA SER A 94 -5.44 -4.37 16.12
C SER A 94 -4.79 -3.67 17.33
N ILE A 95 -4.36 -2.42 17.16
CA ILE A 95 -3.77 -1.59 18.22
C ILE A 95 -4.83 -1.07 19.19
N ASN A 96 -6.00 -0.65 18.71
CA ASN A 96 -7.08 -0.14 19.54
C ASN A 96 -8.45 -0.62 19.01
N PRO A 97 -9.03 -1.68 19.59
CA PRO A 97 -10.29 -2.26 19.12
C PRO A 97 -11.50 -1.32 19.34
N ASP A 98 -11.39 -0.29 20.19
CA ASP A 98 -12.47 0.70 20.41
C ASP A 98 -12.72 1.59 19.18
N ILE A 99 -11.80 1.59 18.20
CA ILE A 99 -11.97 2.25 16.89
C ILE A 99 -12.95 1.44 15.99
N GLY A 100 -13.42 0.27 16.44
CA GLY A 100 -14.23 -0.70 15.68
C GLY A 100 -15.57 -0.21 15.09
N GLY A 101 -16.04 1.00 15.45
CA GLY A 101 -17.26 1.59 14.90
C GLY A 101 -17.22 1.89 13.39
N ILE A 102 -16.03 2.07 12.80
CA ILE A 102 -15.87 2.39 11.37
C ILE A 102 -15.45 1.15 10.56
N ALA A 103 -14.74 0.20 11.17
CA ALA A 103 -14.14 -0.96 10.51
C ALA A 103 -15.06 -2.18 10.32
N ASN A 104 -16.15 -2.32 11.11
CA ASN A 104 -17.14 -3.39 10.91
C ASN A 104 -17.92 -3.31 9.58
N ARG A 105 -17.58 -2.34 8.72
CA ARG A 105 -18.16 -2.12 7.39
C ARG A 105 -17.25 -2.58 6.24
N PHE A 106 -16.02 -3.02 6.54
CA PHE A 106 -15.04 -3.47 5.54
C PHE A 106 -14.67 -4.95 5.75
N PRO A 107 -14.65 -5.77 4.69
CA PRO A 107 -14.24 -7.17 4.78
C PRO A 107 -12.76 -7.26 5.14
N ALA A 108 -12.40 -8.22 5.99
CA ALA A 108 -11.02 -8.49 6.37
C ALA A 108 -10.20 -8.96 5.16
N HIS A 109 -8.98 -8.44 4.98
CA HIS A 109 -8.09 -8.92 3.94
C HIS A 109 -7.56 -10.32 4.30
N PRO A 110 -7.71 -11.35 3.44
CA PRO A 110 -7.34 -12.74 3.75
C PRO A 110 -5.82 -13.02 3.81
N ALA A 111 -4.97 -12.00 3.90
CA ALA A 111 -3.51 -12.17 3.90
C ALA A 111 -2.90 -12.42 5.30
N ASP A 112 -3.71 -12.39 6.36
CA ASP A 112 -3.29 -12.64 7.75
C ASP A 112 -3.58 -14.09 8.21
N GLU A 113 -3.98 -15.01 7.31
CA GLU A 113 -4.01 -16.44 7.65
C GLU A 113 -2.58 -16.97 7.72
N PRO A 114 -2.12 -17.52 8.86
CA PRO A 114 -0.83 -18.18 8.91
C PRO A 114 -0.87 -19.37 7.95
N GLU A 115 -0.01 -19.37 6.93
CA GLU A 115 0.27 -20.59 6.17
C GLU A 115 0.78 -21.64 7.18
N ASP A 116 -0.05 -22.67 7.38
CA ASP A 116 0.26 -23.90 8.10
C ASP A 116 1.39 -24.64 7.38
N HIS A 117 2.63 -24.23 7.64
CA HIS A 117 3.86 -24.92 7.20
C HIS A 117 4.26 -26.02 8.19
N ASP A 118 3.30 -26.74 8.78
CA ASP A 118 3.55 -27.97 9.57
C ASP A 118 2.77 -29.17 8.99
N LYS A 119 2.84 -29.32 7.65
CA LYS A 119 2.50 -30.57 6.97
C LYS A 119 3.60 -30.95 5.99
N GLU A 120 4.70 -31.48 6.52
CA GLU A 120 5.45 -32.64 5.99
C GLU A 120 6.44 -33.19 7.03
#